data_AF-A0A8I6X359-F1
#
_entry.id   AF-A0A8I6X359-F1
#
_cell.length_a   1.000
_cell.length_b   1.000
_cell.length_c   1.000
_cell.angle_alpha   90.00
_cell.angle_beta   90.00
_cell.angle_gamma   90.00
#
_symmetry.space_group_name_H-M   'P 1'
#
loop_
_entity.id
_entity.type
_entity.pdbx_description
1 polymer ?
#
loop_
_entity_poly.entity_id
_entity_poly.type
_entity_poly.pdbx_seq_one_letter_code
_entity_poly.pdbx_strand_id
1 'polypeptide(L)'
;MPLYQSAEGRRVRPYARHDDSLPPLVREVAIKTVANGSDAPECSVRHGDIPAVVFSVGGYTGNFFHDMSDVLIPPYLTSFHFKGRVQFFVTDYKQWWLKKYKPILRRLSRCDIVDFDSNNDVHCFHDVILGLVRDTDLILRRHPTRNPKGYSMLGFTRFLHRAYGLRRDRPLVLGKNPGKKARMLIISCRGTRRLLNLHQVEAMATSLGFDVTVSQAGDKSIKRFAATVNSCDVLVAVHGAGLTNQVFLPARAVVVQIVPLGGMEWMATNFYGEPARDM
;
A
#
# COMPACT_ATOMS: atom_id res chain seq x y z
N MET A 1 1.34 -6.78 23.03
CA MET A 1 0.20 -7.70 23.17
C MET A 1 0.76 -9.10 23.41
N PRO A 2 0.25 -9.82 24.42
CA PRO A 2 0.86 -11.06 24.85
C PRO A 2 0.66 -12.10 23.76
N LEU A 3 1.78 -12.71 23.38
CA LEU A 3 1.81 -13.88 22.53
C LEU A 3 1.18 -14.99 23.33
N TYR A 4 0.02 -15.48 22.89
CA TYR A 4 -0.58 -16.68 23.47
C TYR A 4 0.43 -17.82 23.35
N GLN A 5 1.01 -18.20 24.49
CA GLN A 5 1.85 -19.36 24.66
C GLN A 5 0.93 -20.54 25.00
N SER A 6 0.85 -21.50 24.09
CA SER A 6 0.61 -22.90 24.45
C SER A 6 1.87 -23.68 24.09
N ALA A 7 2.25 -24.62 24.94
CA ALA A 7 3.41 -25.48 24.79
C ALA A 7 3.19 -26.50 23.64
N GLU A 8 3.25 -26.04 22.39
CA GLU A 8 3.42 -26.79 21.13
C GLU A 8 3.39 -25.77 19.98
N GLY A 9 4.50 -25.59 19.25
CA GLY A 9 4.63 -24.79 18.02
C GLY A 9 3.91 -23.43 17.95
N ARG A 10 4.64 -22.32 18.14
CA ARG A 10 4.07 -20.96 18.04
C ARG A 10 3.55 -20.69 16.61
N ARG A 11 2.28 -20.30 16.48
CA ARG A 11 1.67 -19.91 15.18
C ARG A 11 1.55 -18.40 15.07
N VAL A 12 1.76 -17.87 13.87
CA VAL A 12 1.67 -16.44 13.57
C VAL A 12 0.92 -16.22 12.26
N ARG A 13 0.05 -15.22 12.21
CA ARG A 13 -0.57 -14.73 10.96
C ARG A 13 0.28 -13.58 10.43
N PRO A 14 1.03 -13.74 9.33
CA PRO A 14 2.00 -12.74 8.92
C PRO A 14 1.34 -11.62 8.06
N TYR A 15 0.20 -11.10 8.52
CA TYR A 15 -0.53 -9.98 7.92
C TYR A 15 -0.34 -8.73 8.79
N ALA A 16 -0.16 -7.58 8.17
CA ALA A 16 0.25 -6.36 8.87
C ALA A 16 -0.83 -5.80 9.83
N ARG A 17 -2.11 -5.95 9.46
CA ARG A 17 -3.24 -5.55 10.29
C ARG A 17 -3.63 -6.68 11.24
N HIS A 18 -4.03 -6.30 12.45
CA HIS A 18 -4.69 -7.19 13.40
C HIS A 18 -6.12 -6.69 13.62
N ASP A 19 -7.08 -7.59 13.43
CA ASP A 19 -8.53 -7.38 13.47
C ASP A 19 -9.15 -8.75 13.72
N ASP A 20 -10.23 -8.81 14.50
CA ASP A 20 -10.90 -10.03 14.92
C ASP A 20 -11.54 -10.79 13.75
N SER A 21 -11.77 -10.14 12.62
CA SER A 21 -12.33 -10.75 11.41
C SER A 21 -11.28 -11.32 10.43
N LEU A 22 -10.00 -11.07 10.65
CA LEU A 22 -8.90 -11.57 9.82
C LEU A 22 -8.55 -13.06 9.99
N PRO A 23 -8.77 -13.74 11.15
CA PRO A 23 -8.39 -15.13 11.33
C PRO A 23 -8.82 -16.11 10.23
N PRO A 24 -10.05 -16.06 9.67
CA PRO A 24 -10.45 -16.95 8.57
C PRO A 24 -9.87 -16.56 7.20
N LEU A 25 -9.29 -15.36 7.07
CA LEU A 25 -8.85 -14.80 5.78
C LEU A 25 -7.32 -14.82 5.59
N VAL A 26 -6.58 -15.22 6.63
CA VAL A 26 -5.11 -15.15 6.66
C VAL A 26 -4.56 -16.46 7.19
N ARG A 27 -3.74 -17.11 6.37
CA ARG A 27 -3.03 -18.33 6.75
C ARG A 27 -2.12 -18.11 7.95
N GLU A 28 -2.10 -19.10 8.85
CA GLU A 28 -1.11 -19.18 9.91
C GLU A 28 0.18 -19.87 9.44
N VAL A 29 1.31 -19.33 9.86
CA VAL A 29 2.63 -19.91 9.71
C VAL A 29 3.07 -20.46 11.07
N ALA A 30 3.47 -21.73 11.09
CA ALA A 30 3.99 -22.39 12.28
C ALA A 30 5.50 -22.15 12.43
N ILE A 31 5.93 -21.82 13.64
CA ILE A 31 7.32 -21.73 14.04
C ILE A 31 7.62 -22.96 14.89
N LYS A 32 8.58 -23.76 14.44
CA LYS A 32 9.10 -24.92 15.17
C LYS A 32 10.56 -24.70 15.49
N THR A 33 10.93 -24.94 16.76
CA THR A 33 12.31 -24.98 17.21
C THR A 33 12.77 -26.44 17.21
N VAL A 34 13.92 -26.71 16.60
CA VAL A 34 14.57 -28.03 16.68
C VAL A 34 15.59 -28.03 17.82
N ALA A 35 15.74 -29.17 18.50
CA ALA A 35 16.69 -29.32 19.59
C ALA A 35 18.12 -29.49 19.04
N ASN A 36 18.28 -30.34 18.01
CA ASN A 36 19.55 -30.55 17.32
C ASN A 36 19.46 -30.14 15.86
N GLY A 37 20.59 -29.70 15.29
CA GLY A 37 20.68 -29.33 13.87
C GLY A 37 20.36 -30.48 12.91
N SER A 38 20.57 -31.73 13.33
CA SER A 38 20.21 -32.94 12.58
C SER A 38 18.70 -33.17 12.47
N ASP A 39 17.91 -32.58 13.37
CA ASP A 39 16.45 -32.70 13.37
C ASP A 39 15.81 -31.66 12.42
N ALA A 40 16.60 -30.69 11.95
CA ALA A 40 16.17 -29.75 10.92
C ALA A 40 16.17 -30.42 9.55
N PRO A 41 15.21 -30.10 8.67
CA PRO A 41 15.24 -30.58 7.30
C PRO A 41 16.49 -30.06 6.57
N GLU A 42 17.04 -30.87 5.67
CA GLU A 42 18.19 -30.47 4.85
C GLU A 42 17.83 -29.31 3.92
N CYS A 43 18.76 -28.34 3.78
CA CYS A 43 18.56 -27.18 2.92
C CYS A 43 18.56 -27.58 1.44
N SER A 44 17.42 -27.44 0.76
CA SER A 44 17.34 -27.50 -0.70
C SER A 44 17.98 -26.26 -1.34
N VAL A 45 17.78 -25.09 -0.72
CA VAL A 45 18.30 -23.79 -1.20
C VAL A 45 18.94 -23.03 -0.05
N ARG A 46 20.17 -22.53 -0.26
CA ARG A 46 20.91 -21.69 0.70
C ARG A 46 20.99 -20.26 0.19
N HIS A 47 20.55 -19.29 0.99
CA HIS A 47 20.44 -17.88 0.57
C HIS A 47 21.59 -16.97 1.02
N GLY A 48 22.57 -17.51 1.75
CA GLY A 48 23.71 -16.74 2.24
C GLY A 48 23.26 -15.56 3.12
N ASP A 49 23.74 -14.37 2.79
CA ASP A 49 23.53 -13.11 3.53
C ASP A 49 22.24 -12.35 3.14
N ILE A 50 21.37 -12.97 2.32
CA ILE A 50 20.08 -12.39 1.93
C ILE A 50 19.03 -12.75 3.01
N PRO A 51 18.42 -11.78 3.71
CA PRO A 51 17.35 -12.07 4.66
C PRO A 51 16.05 -12.46 3.95
N ALA A 52 15.18 -13.20 4.65
CA ALA A 52 13.82 -13.46 4.20
C ALA A 52 12.81 -12.55 4.90
N VAL A 53 11.75 -12.15 4.18
CA VAL A 53 10.53 -11.58 4.76
C VAL A 53 9.36 -12.44 4.33
N VAL A 54 8.65 -13.01 5.31
CA VAL A 54 7.46 -13.85 5.11
C VAL A 54 6.23 -13.03 5.46
N PHE A 55 5.31 -12.85 4.51
CA PHE A 55 4.09 -12.08 4.73
C PHE A 55 2.89 -12.57 3.91
N SER A 56 1.69 -12.25 4.37
CA SER A 56 0.44 -12.64 3.73
C SER A 56 -0.09 -11.55 2.80
N VAL A 57 -0.64 -11.96 1.65
CA VAL A 57 -1.52 -11.12 0.80
C VAL A 57 -2.98 -11.58 0.85
N GLY A 58 -3.37 -12.22 1.95
CA GLY A 58 -4.73 -12.62 2.31
C GLY A 58 -5.58 -11.42 2.77
N GLY A 59 -6.40 -11.63 3.80
CA GLY A 59 -7.15 -10.58 4.48
C GLY A 59 -8.03 -9.77 3.53
N TYR A 60 -7.93 -8.44 3.61
CA TYR A 60 -8.74 -7.49 2.85
C TYR A 60 -8.18 -7.13 1.46
N THR A 61 -7.15 -7.86 1.01
CA THR A 61 -6.49 -7.63 -0.28
C THR A 61 -7.47 -7.69 -1.45
N GLY A 62 -7.37 -6.72 -2.36
CA GLY A 62 -8.30 -6.49 -3.47
C GLY A 62 -9.06 -5.17 -3.35
N ASN A 63 -9.25 -4.67 -2.13
CA ASN A 63 -9.64 -3.29 -1.90
C ASN A 63 -8.40 -2.39 -1.96
N PHE A 64 -8.43 -1.30 -2.75
CA PHE A 64 -7.24 -0.48 -2.98
C PHE A 64 -6.69 0.23 -1.73
N PHE A 65 -7.55 0.54 -0.75
CA PHE A 65 -7.11 1.05 0.55
C PHE A 65 -6.26 0.02 1.27
N HIS A 66 -6.78 -1.19 1.45
CA HIS A 66 -6.09 -2.28 2.14
C HIS A 66 -4.86 -2.78 1.36
N ASP A 67 -4.93 -2.82 0.03
CA ASP A 67 -3.76 -3.08 -0.81
C ASP A 67 -2.61 -2.11 -0.42
N MET A 68 -2.92 -0.83 -0.23
CA MET A 68 -1.89 0.16 0.11
C MET A 68 -1.47 0.11 1.58
N SER A 69 -2.42 0.18 2.51
CA SER A 69 -2.19 0.33 3.95
C SER A 69 -1.71 -0.96 4.62
N ASP A 70 -2.19 -2.12 4.17
CA ASP A 70 -1.94 -3.40 4.85
C ASP A 70 -0.87 -4.23 4.13
N VAL A 71 -0.67 -4.06 2.81
CA VAL A 71 0.20 -4.96 2.02
C VAL A 71 1.16 -4.28 1.02
N LEU A 72 1.28 -2.95 0.98
CA LEU A 72 2.32 -2.24 0.19
C LEU A 72 3.20 -1.30 1.02
N ILE A 73 2.61 -0.50 1.92
CA ILE A 73 3.37 0.30 2.88
C ILE A 73 4.15 -0.62 3.84
N PRO A 74 3.56 -1.68 4.42
CA PRO A 74 4.27 -2.49 5.42
C PRO A 74 5.49 -3.26 4.87
N PRO A 75 5.48 -3.85 3.66
CA PRO A 75 6.70 -4.38 3.05
C PRO A 75 7.75 -3.29 2.79
N TYR A 76 7.34 -2.08 2.41
CA TYR A 76 8.28 -0.94 2.28
C TYR A 76 8.94 -0.61 3.63
N LEU A 77 8.17 -0.49 4.72
CA LEU A 77 8.73 -0.26 6.06
C LEU A 77 9.69 -1.36 6.49
N THR A 78 9.33 -2.60 6.22
CA THR A 78 10.06 -3.78 6.67
C THR A 78 11.35 -3.99 5.87
N SER A 79 11.34 -3.70 4.57
CA SER A 79 12.39 -4.19 3.66
C SER A 79 13.19 -3.14 2.90
N PHE A 80 12.74 -1.87 2.85
CA PHE A 80 13.36 -0.86 1.99
C PHE A 80 14.85 -0.64 2.28
N HIS A 81 15.27 -0.81 3.53
CA HIS A 81 16.68 -0.68 3.94
C HIS A 81 17.60 -1.77 3.39
N PHE A 82 17.06 -2.92 2.97
CA PHE A 82 17.84 -3.98 2.33
C PHE A 82 18.20 -3.67 0.88
N LYS A 83 17.72 -2.54 0.32
CA LYS A 83 18.09 -2.04 -1.02
C LYS A 83 17.91 -3.08 -2.15
N GLY A 84 16.91 -3.94 -2.03
CA GLY A 84 16.62 -5.00 -2.99
C GLY A 84 17.22 -6.37 -2.67
N ARG A 85 18.10 -6.48 -1.67
CA ARG A 85 18.69 -7.76 -1.22
C ARG A 85 17.84 -8.38 -0.12
N VAL A 86 16.67 -8.88 -0.47
CA VAL A 86 15.74 -9.51 0.47
C VAL A 86 14.86 -10.51 -0.29
N GLN A 87 14.71 -11.72 0.21
CA GLN A 87 13.86 -12.73 -0.39
C GLN A 87 12.44 -12.60 0.19
N PHE A 88 11.44 -12.50 -0.68
CA PHE A 88 10.04 -12.48 -0.25
C PHE A 88 9.42 -13.86 -0.37
N PHE A 89 8.74 -14.28 0.70
CA PHE A 89 7.84 -15.43 0.71
C PHE A 89 6.44 -14.92 0.99
N VAL A 90 5.50 -15.23 0.11
CA VAL A 90 4.14 -14.72 0.20
C VAL A 90 3.18 -15.87 0.50
N THR A 91 2.48 -15.79 1.63
CA THR A 91 1.36 -16.67 1.97
C THR A 91 0.05 -16.09 1.43
N ASP A 92 -0.97 -16.94 1.34
CA ASP A 92 -2.26 -16.61 0.73
C ASP A 92 -2.05 -16.09 -0.71
N TYR A 93 -1.20 -16.81 -1.46
CA TYR A 93 -0.59 -16.33 -2.69
C TYR A 93 -1.62 -16.00 -3.77
N LYS A 94 -1.57 -14.77 -4.29
CA LYS A 94 -2.46 -14.26 -5.34
C LYS A 94 -1.66 -13.78 -6.54
N GLN A 95 -1.52 -14.63 -7.55
CA GLN A 95 -0.73 -14.32 -8.75
C GLN A 95 -1.20 -13.01 -9.44
N TRP A 96 -2.51 -12.78 -9.51
CA TRP A 96 -3.08 -11.55 -10.10
C TRP A 96 -2.66 -10.29 -9.32
N TRP A 97 -2.55 -10.38 -7.98
CA TRP A 97 -2.18 -9.27 -7.12
C TRP A 97 -0.69 -8.93 -7.27
N LEU A 98 0.17 -9.94 -7.32
CA LEU A 98 1.60 -9.76 -7.55
C LEU A 98 1.87 -9.19 -8.95
N LYS A 99 1.13 -9.63 -9.97
CA LYS A 99 1.17 -9.03 -11.32
C LYS A 99 0.75 -7.56 -11.29
N LYS A 100 -0.34 -7.24 -10.58
CA LYS A 100 -0.88 -5.88 -10.41
C LYS A 100 0.16 -4.91 -9.79
N TYR A 101 0.89 -5.35 -8.77
CA TYR A 101 1.86 -4.52 -8.02
C TYR A 101 3.34 -4.80 -8.33
N LYS A 102 3.62 -5.57 -9.39
CA LYS A 102 4.98 -5.92 -9.84
C LYS A 102 5.97 -4.74 -9.88
N PRO A 103 5.61 -3.52 -10.35
CA PRO A 103 6.54 -2.39 -10.35
C PRO A 103 7.00 -1.95 -8.96
N ILE A 104 6.16 -2.08 -7.93
CA ILE A 104 6.50 -1.77 -6.53
C ILE A 104 7.39 -2.88 -5.97
N LEU A 105 6.93 -4.13 -6.09
CA LEU A 105 7.58 -5.28 -5.47
C LEU A 105 9.01 -5.47 -5.99
N ARG A 106 9.24 -5.32 -7.30
CA ARG A 106 10.58 -5.39 -7.91
C ARG A 106 11.55 -4.29 -7.47
N ARG A 107 11.04 -3.21 -6.87
CA ARG A 107 11.90 -2.16 -6.29
C ARG A 107 12.23 -2.42 -4.82
N LEU A 108 11.44 -3.24 -4.14
CA LEU A 108 11.70 -3.66 -2.77
C LEU A 108 12.62 -4.89 -2.72
N SER A 109 12.46 -5.82 -3.67
CA SER A 109 13.29 -7.01 -3.81
C SER A 109 13.74 -7.20 -5.27
N ARG A 110 15.01 -7.58 -5.46
CA ARG A 110 15.56 -8.01 -6.74
C ARG A 110 15.42 -9.52 -6.96
N CYS A 111 15.09 -10.26 -5.92
CA CYS A 111 14.82 -11.69 -5.97
C CYS A 111 13.41 -11.94 -6.51
N ASP A 112 13.19 -13.13 -7.08
CA ASP A 112 11.84 -13.55 -7.43
C ASP A 112 11.04 -13.85 -6.17
N ILE A 113 9.74 -13.55 -6.19
CA ILE A 113 8.86 -13.79 -5.04
C ILE A 113 8.51 -15.27 -5.00
N VAL A 114 8.71 -15.90 -3.85
CA VAL A 114 8.37 -17.31 -3.64
C VAL A 114 6.94 -17.43 -3.15
N ASP A 115 6.17 -18.31 -3.80
CA ASP A 115 4.87 -18.75 -3.32
C ASP A 115 5.07 -19.69 -2.13
N PHE A 116 4.77 -19.20 -0.93
CA PHE A 116 4.94 -19.98 0.30
C PHE A 116 3.92 -21.13 0.39
N ASP A 117 2.77 -21.03 -0.28
CA ASP A 117 1.70 -22.01 -0.14
C ASP A 117 1.94 -23.27 -0.98
N SER A 118 2.69 -23.16 -2.08
CA SER A 118 2.93 -24.25 -3.02
C SER A 118 4.40 -24.68 -3.15
N ASN A 119 5.36 -23.86 -2.71
CA ASN A 119 6.77 -24.25 -2.71
C ASN A 119 7.04 -25.30 -1.62
N ASN A 120 7.65 -26.42 -2.03
CA ASN A 120 7.99 -27.53 -1.14
C ASN A 120 9.50 -27.61 -0.83
N ASP A 121 10.28 -26.62 -1.28
CA ASP A 121 11.73 -26.60 -1.05
C ASP A 121 12.04 -26.12 0.37
N VAL A 122 13.16 -26.58 0.92
CA VAL A 122 13.66 -26.13 2.22
C VAL A 122 14.63 -24.98 1.99
N HIS A 123 14.19 -23.76 2.29
CA HIS A 123 15.01 -22.56 2.15
C HIS A 123 15.69 -22.19 3.48
N CYS A 124 17.01 -22.12 3.47
CA CYS A 124 17.83 -21.79 4.64
C CYS A 124 18.37 -20.36 4.59
N PHE A 125 18.18 -19.64 5.70
CA PHE A 125 18.53 -18.24 5.91
C PHE A 125 19.23 -18.04 7.25
N HIS A 126 20.10 -17.03 7.35
CA HIS A 126 20.61 -16.57 8.65
C HIS A 126 19.58 -15.69 9.38
N ASP A 127 18.82 -14.89 8.65
CA ASP A 127 17.85 -13.94 9.19
C ASP A 127 16.49 -14.07 8.50
N VAL A 128 15.42 -14.20 9.29
CA VAL A 128 14.04 -14.27 8.81
C VAL A 128 13.17 -13.29 9.59
N ILE A 129 12.43 -12.46 8.86
CA ILE A 129 11.39 -11.60 9.42
C ILE A 129 10.04 -12.25 9.10
N LEU A 130 9.34 -12.70 10.13
CA LEU A 130 7.99 -13.26 10.00
C LEU A 130 6.94 -12.18 10.34
N GLY A 131 6.19 -11.76 9.32
CA GLY A 131 5.24 -10.65 9.41
C GLY A 131 5.83 -9.32 8.93
N LEU A 132 5.09 -8.24 9.14
CA LEU A 132 5.42 -6.91 8.62
C LEU A 132 5.36 -5.85 9.71
N VAL A 133 6.27 -4.89 9.61
CA VAL A 133 6.20 -3.65 10.39
C VAL A 133 5.09 -2.77 9.82
N ARG A 134 4.16 -2.36 10.68
CA ARG A 134 3.05 -1.46 10.34
C ARG A 134 2.97 -0.33 11.35
N ASP A 135 2.65 0.86 10.85
CA ASP A 135 2.19 1.96 11.70
C ASP A 135 0.67 2.04 11.70
N THR A 136 0.07 3.02 11.03
CA THR A 136 -1.38 3.18 10.92
C THR A 136 -1.80 3.42 9.47
N ASP A 137 -3.08 3.66 9.25
CA ASP A 137 -3.69 3.73 7.93
C ASP A 137 -3.18 4.95 7.14
N LEU A 138 -2.33 4.68 6.15
CA LEU A 138 -1.72 5.68 5.26
C LEU A 138 -0.91 6.79 5.98
N ILE A 139 -0.47 6.55 7.21
CA ILE A 139 0.35 7.48 8.00
C ILE A 139 1.59 6.74 8.51
N LEU A 140 2.73 7.43 8.44
CA LEU A 140 4.00 6.97 8.98
C LEU A 140 4.54 7.99 9.97
N ARG A 141 4.32 7.76 11.26
CA ARG A 141 4.84 8.57 12.36
C ARG A 141 6.18 8.02 12.81
N ARG A 142 6.98 8.86 13.46
CA ARG A 142 8.19 8.38 14.15
C ARG A 142 7.75 7.50 15.32
N HIS A 143 8.22 6.25 15.34
CA HIS A 143 7.89 5.31 16.41
C HIS A 143 8.96 4.24 16.54
N PRO A 144 9.44 3.90 17.75
CA PRO A 144 10.56 2.97 17.94
C PRO A 144 10.27 1.56 17.41
N THR A 145 9.02 1.11 17.43
CA THR A 145 8.64 -0.26 17.01
C THR A 145 7.81 -0.33 15.73
N ARG A 146 7.06 0.72 15.41
CA ARG A 146 6.12 0.76 14.27
C ARG A 146 6.72 1.40 13.04
N ASN A 147 7.79 2.18 13.23
CA ASN A 147 8.57 2.80 12.17
C ASN A 147 10.01 3.04 12.67
N PRO A 148 10.75 1.97 13.02
CA PRO A 148 12.08 2.07 13.63
C PRO A 148 13.10 2.78 12.73
N LYS A 149 12.87 2.81 11.42
CA LYS A 149 13.74 3.45 10.43
C LYS A 149 13.36 4.90 10.14
N GLY A 150 12.29 5.43 10.75
CA GLY A 150 11.88 6.82 10.60
C GLY A 150 11.45 7.21 9.18
N TYR A 151 10.89 6.27 8.41
CA TYR A 151 10.37 6.56 7.07
C TYR A 151 9.15 7.48 7.12
N SER A 152 8.92 8.24 6.04
CA SER A 152 7.78 9.15 5.92
C SER A 152 6.88 8.79 4.75
N MET A 153 5.63 9.26 4.80
CA MET A 153 4.70 9.10 3.68
C MET A 153 5.19 9.81 2.42
N LEU A 154 5.76 11.02 2.52
CA LEU A 154 6.47 11.67 1.41
C LEU A 154 7.61 10.80 0.83
N GLY A 155 8.33 10.04 1.66
CA GLY A 155 9.34 9.09 1.19
C GLY A 155 8.72 7.93 0.39
N PHE A 156 7.58 7.42 0.86
CA PHE A 156 6.82 6.38 0.20
C PHE A 156 6.17 6.86 -1.11
N THR A 157 5.58 8.05 -1.17
CA THR A 157 5.02 8.63 -2.41
C THR A 157 6.10 8.79 -3.47
N ARG A 158 7.28 9.31 -3.10
CA ARG A 158 8.46 9.36 -3.99
C ARG A 158 8.92 7.98 -4.45
N PHE A 159 8.84 6.97 -3.59
CA PHE A 159 9.13 5.60 -3.96
C PHE A 159 8.13 5.09 -5.01
N LEU A 160 6.83 5.35 -4.84
CA LEU A 160 5.79 5.03 -5.83
C LEU A 160 6.00 5.78 -7.16
N HIS A 161 6.38 7.05 -7.11
CA HIS A 161 6.70 7.84 -8.30
C HIS A 161 7.80 7.17 -9.12
N ARG A 162 8.87 6.72 -8.46
CA ARG A 162 9.95 5.95 -9.11
C ARG A 162 9.50 4.57 -9.60
N ALA A 163 8.60 3.90 -8.88
CA ALA A 163 8.05 2.61 -9.29
C ALA A 163 7.25 2.68 -10.58
N TYR A 164 6.44 3.74 -10.74
CA TYR A 164 5.56 3.90 -11.89
C TYR A 164 6.10 4.85 -12.96
N GLY A 165 7.23 5.51 -12.74
CA GLY A 165 7.83 6.48 -13.66
C GLY A 165 7.07 7.81 -13.72
N LEU A 166 6.48 8.21 -12.59
CA LEU A 166 5.72 9.46 -12.44
C LEU A 166 6.72 10.62 -12.34
N ARG A 167 6.51 11.67 -13.12
CA ARG A 167 7.49 12.75 -13.31
C ARG A 167 7.15 14.03 -12.55
N ARG A 168 5.90 14.21 -12.13
CA ARG A 168 5.46 15.47 -11.54
C ARG A 168 5.62 15.42 -10.03
N ASP A 169 6.47 16.31 -9.51
CA ASP A 169 6.73 16.42 -8.07
C ASP A 169 6.01 17.59 -7.41
N ARG A 170 5.51 18.56 -8.19
CA ARG A 170 4.78 19.73 -7.67
C ARG A 170 3.58 20.11 -8.55
N PRO A 171 2.50 20.63 -7.93
CA PRO A 171 1.39 21.26 -8.62
C PRO A 171 1.79 22.50 -9.44
N LEU A 172 0.87 22.95 -10.26
CA LEU A 172 0.92 24.20 -10.99
C LEU A 172 0.90 25.34 -9.98
N VAL A 173 1.78 26.32 -10.17
CA VAL A 173 1.69 27.59 -9.46
C VAL A 173 0.90 28.55 -10.34
N LEU A 174 -0.26 28.99 -9.86
CA LEU A 174 -1.10 29.95 -10.58
C LEU A 174 -0.31 31.24 -10.86
N GLY A 175 -0.51 31.83 -12.04
CA GLY A 175 0.18 33.04 -12.48
C GLY A 175 1.60 32.86 -13.01
N LYS A 176 2.30 31.74 -12.72
CA LYS A 176 3.65 31.49 -13.29
C LYS A 176 3.64 31.21 -14.79
N ASN A 177 2.56 30.62 -15.29
CA ASN A 177 2.39 30.30 -16.71
C ASN A 177 1.05 30.87 -17.18
N PRO A 178 1.03 32.06 -17.81
CA PRO A 178 -0.19 32.67 -18.31
C PRO A 178 -0.99 31.68 -19.20
N GLY A 179 -2.30 31.62 -19.00
CA GLY A 179 -3.20 30.74 -19.76
C GLY A 179 -3.27 29.27 -19.32
N LYS A 180 -2.42 28.80 -18.38
CA LYS A 180 -2.54 27.43 -17.84
C LYS A 180 -3.58 27.35 -16.73
N LYS A 181 -4.52 26.41 -16.88
CA LYS A 181 -5.52 26.06 -15.87
C LYS A 181 -4.98 24.99 -14.91
N ALA A 182 -5.38 25.06 -13.64
CA ALA A 182 -5.10 23.99 -12.68
C ALA A 182 -5.91 22.74 -13.05
N ARG A 183 -5.28 21.57 -12.98
CA ARG A 183 -5.89 20.30 -13.38
C ARG A 183 -6.59 19.65 -12.21
N MET A 184 -7.87 19.36 -12.35
CA MET A 184 -8.68 18.69 -11.34
C MET A 184 -9.06 17.29 -11.82
N LEU A 185 -8.78 16.27 -11.01
CA LEU A 185 -9.32 14.93 -11.21
C LEU A 185 -10.51 14.72 -10.28
N ILE A 186 -11.66 14.39 -10.85
CA ILE A 186 -12.81 13.88 -10.09
C ILE A 186 -12.83 12.36 -10.25
N ILE A 187 -12.62 11.62 -9.15
CA ILE A 187 -12.76 10.16 -9.17
C ILE A 187 -14.24 9.81 -9.04
N SER A 188 -14.79 9.17 -10.07
CA SER A 188 -16.16 8.66 -10.06
C SER A 188 -16.23 7.22 -9.55
N CYS A 189 -17.34 6.90 -8.87
CA CYS A 189 -17.68 5.56 -8.40
C CYS A 189 -18.92 5.06 -9.15
N ARG A 190 -18.92 3.80 -9.62
CA ARG A 190 -20.10 3.13 -10.21
C ARG A 190 -20.90 2.30 -9.21
N GLY A 191 -20.26 1.83 -8.14
CA GLY A 191 -20.89 1.02 -7.10
C GLY A 191 -21.58 1.88 -6.04
N THR A 192 -21.05 1.83 -4.81
CA THR A 192 -21.57 2.62 -3.69
C THR A 192 -20.99 4.04 -3.68
N ARG A 193 -21.66 4.97 -2.97
CA ARG A 193 -21.18 6.35 -2.71
C ARG A 193 -20.94 7.15 -3.99
N ARG A 194 -21.93 7.16 -4.87
CA ARG A 194 -21.89 7.82 -6.19
C ARG A 194 -22.25 9.30 -6.09
N LEU A 195 -21.62 10.13 -6.92
CA LEU A 195 -22.11 11.48 -7.20
C LEU A 195 -23.23 11.38 -8.24
N LEU A 196 -24.48 11.55 -7.80
CA LEU A 196 -25.64 11.48 -8.69
C LEU A 196 -25.70 12.66 -9.66
N ASN A 197 -25.16 13.81 -9.24
CA ASN A 197 -25.07 15.03 -10.03
C ASN A 197 -23.65 15.29 -10.58
N LEU A 198 -22.91 14.23 -10.92
CA LEU A 198 -21.50 14.32 -11.37
C LEU A 198 -21.29 15.36 -12.50
N HIS A 199 -22.18 15.40 -13.49
CA HIS A 199 -22.09 16.37 -14.58
C HIS A 199 -22.23 17.83 -14.11
N GLN A 200 -23.05 18.09 -13.09
CA GLN A 200 -23.18 19.43 -12.52
C GLN A 200 -21.91 19.82 -11.75
N VAL A 201 -21.31 18.87 -11.00
CA VAL A 201 -20.05 19.09 -10.28
C VAL A 201 -18.90 19.38 -11.27
N GLU A 202 -18.83 18.62 -12.37
CA GLU A 202 -17.85 18.84 -13.44
C GLU A 202 -18.03 20.21 -14.12
N ALA A 203 -19.27 20.57 -14.46
CA ALA A 203 -19.58 21.87 -15.06
C ALA A 203 -19.22 23.04 -14.13
N MET A 204 -19.51 22.92 -12.83
CA MET A 204 -19.15 23.90 -11.82
C MET A 204 -17.62 24.03 -11.66
N ALA A 205 -16.89 22.92 -11.59
CA ALA A 205 -15.43 22.97 -11.52
C ALA A 205 -14.82 23.60 -12.78
N THR A 206 -15.40 23.34 -13.94
CA THR A 206 -14.97 23.95 -15.21
C THR A 206 -15.24 25.46 -15.25
N SER A 207 -16.40 25.92 -14.76
CA SER A 207 -16.73 27.35 -14.70
C SER A 207 -15.88 28.12 -13.70
N LEU A 208 -15.38 27.45 -12.65
CA LEU A 208 -14.37 27.97 -11.73
C LEU A 208 -12.96 28.04 -12.34
N GLY A 209 -12.77 27.57 -13.58
CA GLY A 209 -11.52 27.70 -14.32
C GLY A 209 -10.57 26.51 -14.21
N PHE A 210 -11.00 25.37 -13.67
CA PHE A 210 -10.21 24.14 -13.69
C PHE A 210 -10.23 23.46 -15.07
N ASP A 211 -9.15 22.76 -15.38
CA ASP A 211 -9.12 21.74 -16.44
C ASP A 211 -9.52 20.40 -15.81
N VAL A 212 -10.77 19.99 -16.04
CA VAL A 212 -11.40 18.89 -15.31
C VAL A 212 -11.27 17.58 -16.08
N THR A 213 -10.82 16.54 -15.39
CA THR A 213 -10.87 15.16 -15.87
C THR A 213 -11.72 14.34 -14.92
N VAL A 214 -12.72 13.63 -15.44
CA VAL A 214 -13.47 12.62 -14.70
C VAL A 214 -12.92 11.26 -15.03
N SER A 215 -12.57 10.46 -14.02
CA SER A 215 -12.08 9.09 -14.27
C SER A 215 -12.48 8.13 -13.15
N GLN A 216 -12.80 6.90 -13.51
CA GLN A 216 -13.07 5.85 -12.54
C GLN A 216 -11.78 5.12 -12.16
N ALA A 217 -11.57 4.96 -10.86
CA ALA A 217 -10.52 4.07 -10.36
C ALA A 217 -10.85 2.62 -10.73
N GLY A 218 -9.95 1.97 -11.47
CA GLY A 218 -10.12 0.57 -11.93
C GLY A 218 -10.31 0.40 -13.44
N ASP A 219 -10.72 1.44 -14.18
CA ASP A 219 -10.90 1.37 -15.64
C ASP A 219 -9.57 1.28 -16.41
N LYS A 220 -8.45 1.57 -15.73
CA LYS A 220 -7.09 1.57 -16.29
C LYS A 220 -6.18 0.71 -15.42
N SER A 221 -5.06 0.25 -15.99
CA SER A 221 -3.98 -0.30 -15.17
C SER A 221 -3.50 0.73 -14.15
N ILE A 222 -3.00 0.28 -12.99
CA ILE A 222 -2.53 1.18 -11.92
C ILE A 222 -1.53 2.19 -12.45
N LYS A 223 -0.56 1.76 -13.26
CA LYS A 223 0.45 2.66 -13.83
C LYS A 223 -0.19 3.83 -14.61
N ARG A 224 -1.19 3.53 -15.44
CA ARG A 224 -1.90 4.56 -16.22
C ARG A 224 -2.74 5.46 -15.33
N PHE A 225 -3.44 4.89 -14.35
CA PHE A 225 -4.26 5.68 -13.42
C PHE A 225 -3.40 6.57 -12.53
N ALA A 226 -2.30 6.04 -11.98
CA ALA A 226 -1.29 6.79 -11.22
C ALA A 226 -0.70 7.94 -12.04
N ALA A 227 -0.46 7.75 -13.35
CA ALA A 227 -0.02 8.83 -14.23
C ALA A 227 -1.09 9.92 -14.42
N THR A 228 -2.37 9.54 -14.53
CA THR A 228 -3.48 10.51 -14.53
C THR A 228 -3.51 11.29 -13.22
N VAL A 229 -3.47 10.62 -12.07
CA VAL A 229 -3.50 11.29 -10.76
C VAL A 229 -2.29 12.19 -10.57
N ASN A 230 -1.08 11.72 -10.89
CA ASN A 230 0.15 12.52 -10.79
C ASN A 230 0.14 13.75 -11.71
N SER A 231 -0.65 13.70 -12.79
CA SER A 231 -0.84 14.85 -13.65
C SER A 231 -1.75 15.91 -13.03
N CYS A 232 -2.47 15.67 -11.95
CA CYS A 232 -3.45 16.63 -11.43
C CYS A 232 -2.88 17.51 -10.31
N ASP A 233 -3.53 18.64 -10.09
CA ASP A 233 -3.27 19.62 -9.01
C ASP A 233 -4.24 19.44 -7.85
N VAL A 234 -5.47 19.02 -8.18
CA VAL A 234 -6.55 18.76 -7.23
C VAL A 234 -7.13 17.37 -7.50
N LEU A 235 -7.36 16.61 -6.44
CA LEU A 235 -8.09 15.35 -6.46
C LEU A 235 -9.39 15.51 -5.68
N VAL A 236 -10.52 15.26 -6.33
CA VAL A 236 -11.85 15.27 -5.71
C VAL A 236 -12.40 13.85 -5.72
N ALA A 237 -12.82 13.34 -4.57
CA ALA A 237 -13.50 12.05 -4.51
C ALA A 237 -14.38 11.92 -3.26
N VAL A 238 -15.41 11.08 -3.37
CA VAL A 238 -16.20 10.67 -2.22
C VAL A 238 -15.41 9.71 -1.34
N HIS A 239 -15.58 9.82 -0.02
CA HIS A 239 -14.89 8.97 0.96
C HIS A 239 -14.96 7.47 0.60
N GLY A 240 -13.80 6.85 0.43
CA GLY A 240 -13.65 5.45 0.10
C GLY A 240 -12.31 5.15 -0.58
N ALA A 241 -12.10 3.89 -0.98
CA ALA A 241 -10.82 3.42 -1.50
C ALA A 241 -10.30 4.18 -2.74
N GLY A 242 -11.17 4.90 -3.46
CA GLY A 242 -10.76 5.81 -4.53
C GLY A 242 -9.83 6.92 -4.05
N LEU A 243 -10.02 7.45 -2.84
CA LEU A 243 -9.17 8.49 -2.25
C LEU A 243 -7.75 8.02 -1.95
N THR A 244 -7.52 6.71 -1.79
CA THR A 244 -6.16 6.17 -1.60
C THR A 244 -5.23 6.57 -2.75
N ASN A 245 -5.76 6.88 -3.93
CA ASN A 245 -4.97 7.39 -5.06
C ASN A 245 -4.24 8.71 -4.77
N GLN A 246 -4.57 9.42 -3.68
CA GLN A 246 -3.80 10.59 -3.23
C GLN A 246 -2.29 10.32 -3.08
N VAL A 247 -1.87 9.07 -2.85
CA VAL A 247 -0.45 8.69 -2.78
C VAL A 247 0.34 8.90 -4.08
N PHE A 248 -0.34 9.14 -5.20
CA PHE A 248 0.29 9.43 -6.49
C PHE A 248 0.30 10.92 -6.86
N LEU A 249 -0.33 11.76 -6.04
CA LEU A 249 -0.35 13.20 -6.29
C LEU A 249 1.05 13.79 -6.13
N PRO A 250 1.37 14.88 -6.86
CA PRO A 250 2.56 15.65 -6.57
C PRO A 250 2.46 16.26 -5.16
N ALA A 251 3.61 16.41 -4.49
CA ALA A 251 3.65 16.99 -3.15
C ALA A 251 3.06 18.42 -3.17
N ARG A 252 2.23 18.73 -2.16
CA ARG A 252 1.45 19.99 -2.04
C ARG A 252 0.23 20.09 -2.96
N ALA A 253 -0.17 19.01 -3.63
CA ALA A 253 -1.48 18.96 -4.28
C ALA A 253 -2.61 19.06 -3.26
N VAL A 254 -3.81 19.36 -3.75
CA VAL A 254 -5.01 19.48 -2.92
C VAL A 254 -5.86 18.21 -3.03
N VAL A 255 -6.30 17.70 -1.89
CA VAL A 255 -7.31 16.63 -1.82
C VAL A 255 -8.60 17.24 -1.29
N VAL A 256 -9.68 17.10 -2.06
CA VAL A 256 -11.04 17.45 -1.66
C VAL A 256 -11.81 16.15 -1.43
N GLN A 257 -12.06 15.88 -0.16
CA GLN A 257 -12.81 14.71 0.25
C GLN A 257 -14.28 15.08 0.47
N ILE A 258 -15.17 14.42 -0.26
CA ILE A 258 -16.60 14.51 -0.03
C ILE A 258 -16.97 13.46 1.02
N VAL A 259 -17.34 13.93 2.22
CA VAL A 259 -17.70 13.07 3.35
C VAL A 259 -19.20 12.76 3.29
N PRO A 260 -19.62 11.48 3.16
CA PRO A 260 -21.02 11.12 3.21
C PRO A 260 -21.64 11.48 4.56
N LEU A 261 -22.93 11.87 4.54
CA LEU A 261 -23.71 12.09 5.75
C LEU A 261 -23.84 10.78 6.54
N GLY A 262 -23.75 10.86 7.87
CA GLY A 262 -23.95 9.71 8.77
C GLY A 262 -22.80 9.41 9.73
N GLY A 263 -22.15 10.44 10.31
CA GLY A 263 -21.14 10.23 11.37
C GLY A 263 -19.78 9.74 10.87
N MET A 264 -19.43 10.04 9.62
CA MET A 264 -18.21 9.55 8.96
C MET A 264 -16.98 10.44 9.21
N GLU A 265 -17.08 11.49 10.02
CA GLU A 265 -16.07 12.53 10.20
C GLU A 265 -14.77 11.97 10.75
N TRP A 266 -14.84 11.06 11.74
CA TRP A 266 -13.66 10.43 12.31
C TRP A 266 -12.93 9.56 11.28
N MET A 267 -13.67 8.71 10.55
CA MET A 267 -13.09 7.87 9.49
C MET A 267 -12.52 8.73 8.35
N ALA A 268 -13.23 9.79 7.97
CA ALA A 268 -12.78 10.71 6.95
C ALA A 268 -11.45 11.37 7.32
N THR A 269 -11.37 11.88 8.54
CA THR A 269 -10.18 12.53 9.09
C THR A 269 -9.02 11.54 9.18
N ASN A 270 -9.21 10.36 9.76
CA ASN A 270 -8.10 9.45 10.07
C ASN A 270 -7.64 8.59 8.89
N PHE A 271 -8.52 8.28 7.93
CA PHE A 271 -8.15 7.44 6.77
C PHE A 271 -7.66 8.23 5.56
N TYR A 272 -8.00 9.51 5.42
CA TYR A 272 -7.57 10.31 4.26
C TYR A 272 -7.18 11.75 4.61
N GLY A 273 -7.92 12.45 5.47
CA GLY A 273 -7.65 13.85 5.82
C GLY A 273 -6.28 14.11 6.46
N GLU A 274 -5.95 13.43 7.55
CA GLU A 274 -4.63 13.47 8.19
C GLU A 274 -3.54 12.85 7.29
N PRO A 275 -3.75 11.65 6.69
CA PRO A 275 -2.78 11.09 5.75
C PRO A 275 -2.36 12.04 4.62
N ALA A 276 -3.29 12.84 4.07
CA ALA A 276 -3.01 13.78 2.99
C ALA A 276 -1.95 14.82 3.37
N ARG A 277 -1.83 15.17 4.65
CA ARG A 277 -0.90 16.20 5.15
C ARG A 277 0.56 15.72 5.19
N ASP A 278 0.77 14.41 5.26
CA ASP A 278 2.10 13.79 5.37
C ASP A 278 2.69 13.33 4.01
N MET A 279 1.96 13.52 2.91
CA MET A 279 2.28 13.07 1.54
C MET A 279 2.89 14.15 0.64
#